data_AF-A0A6I3WW98-F1
#
_entry.id   AF-A0A6I3WW98-F1
#
_cell.length_a   1.000
_cell.length_b   1.000
_cell.length_c   1.000
_cell.angle_alpha   90.00
_cell.angle_beta   90.00
_cell.angle_gamma   90.00
#
_symmetry.space_group_name_H-M   'P 1'
#
loop_
_entity.id
_entity.type
_entity.pdbx_description
1 polymer ?
#
loop_
_entity_poly.entity_id
_entity_poly.type
_entity_poly.pdbx_seq_one_letter_code
_entity_poly.pdbx_strand_id
1 'polypeptide(L)'
;MTRLGLYNRVAERSASLVIREYSTSFGLASRILSTGSRQHIDNVYALVRLADEIVDGVAVEAGLTPKEAGQQLDALESDTYRAMETGYSTNLIVHAFALTARDVNIQKDIVEPFFTSMRMDLTDRV
;
A
#
# COMPACT_ATOMS: atom_id res chain seq x y z
N MET A 1 2.17 -19.67 -17.75
CA MET A 1 2.06 -18.69 -16.66
C MET A 1 3.03 -19.11 -15.55
N THR A 2 4.02 -18.30 -15.18
CA THR A 2 4.92 -18.63 -14.05
C THR A 2 4.19 -18.46 -12.71
N ARG A 3 4.71 -19.07 -11.63
CA ARG A 3 4.16 -18.87 -10.27
C ARG A 3 4.19 -17.40 -9.87
N LEU A 4 5.32 -16.73 -10.14
CA LEU A 4 5.47 -15.29 -9.91
C LEU A 4 4.45 -14.48 -10.73
N GLY A 5 4.30 -14.76 -12.03
CA GLY A 5 3.32 -14.04 -12.84
C GLY A 5 1.88 -14.19 -12.36
N LEU A 6 1.50 -15.38 -11.85
CA LEU A 6 0.21 -15.57 -11.19
C LEU A 6 0.10 -14.73 -9.90
N TYR A 7 1.12 -14.73 -9.06
CA TYR A 7 1.16 -13.96 -7.82
C TYR A 7 1.04 -12.45 -8.08
N ASN A 8 1.79 -11.92 -9.06
CA ASN A 8 1.70 -10.53 -9.50
C ASN A 8 0.25 -10.14 -9.85
N ARG A 9 -0.42 -10.96 -10.66
CA ARG A 9 -1.82 -10.69 -11.05
C ARG A 9 -2.79 -10.77 -9.87
N VAL A 10 -2.56 -11.67 -8.91
CA VAL A 10 -3.39 -11.75 -7.70
C VAL A 10 -3.20 -10.51 -6.85
N ALA A 11 -1.95 -10.09 -6.64
CA ALA A 11 -1.60 -8.88 -5.89
C ALA A 11 -2.23 -7.61 -6.50
N GLU A 12 -2.07 -7.41 -7.81
CA GLU A 12 -2.68 -6.28 -8.54
C GLU A 12 -4.21 -6.27 -8.42
N ARG A 13 -4.86 -7.44 -8.53
CA ARG A 13 -6.31 -7.55 -8.34
C ARG A 13 -6.74 -7.23 -6.91
N SER A 14 -5.96 -7.63 -5.92
CA SER A 14 -6.20 -7.28 -4.52
C SER A 14 -6.11 -5.77 -4.32
N ALA A 15 -5.10 -5.11 -4.88
CA ALA A 15 -4.98 -3.65 -4.82
C ALA A 15 -6.17 -2.93 -5.52
N SER A 16 -6.56 -3.41 -6.70
CA SER A 16 -7.75 -2.91 -7.41
C SER A 16 -9.06 -3.15 -6.66
N LEU A 17 -9.13 -4.13 -5.75
CA LEU A 17 -10.30 -4.31 -4.89
C LEU A 17 -10.34 -3.26 -3.78
N VAL A 18 -9.20 -2.99 -3.14
CA VAL A 18 -9.08 -1.97 -2.07
C VAL A 18 -9.62 -0.62 -2.56
N ILE A 19 -9.15 -0.12 -3.71
CA ILE A 19 -9.62 1.17 -4.23
C ILE A 19 -11.13 1.20 -4.54
N ARG A 20 -11.72 0.07 -4.97
CA ARG A 20 -13.15 -0.02 -5.30
C ARG A 20 -14.03 0.01 -4.07
N GLU A 21 -13.63 -0.68 -3.00
CA GLU A 21 -14.39 -0.74 -1.76
C GLU A 21 -14.22 0.54 -0.93
N TYR A 22 -13.02 1.12 -0.93
CA TYR A 22 -12.71 2.32 -0.14
C TYR A 22 -12.95 3.65 -0.86
N SER A 23 -13.19 3.64 -2.17
CA SER A 23 -13.42 4.88 -2.92
C SER A 23 -14.37 4.71 -4.11
N THR A 24 -15.63 5.10 -3.91
CA THR A 24 -16.63 5.17 -4.98
C THR A 24 -16.30 6.26 -6.00
N SER A 25 -15.86 7.45 -5.55
CA SER A 25 -15.54 8.59 -6.41
C SER A 25 -14.22 8.42 -7.17
N PHE A 26 -13.15 7.98 -6.50
CA PHE A 26 -11.84 7.81 -7.14
C PHE A 26 -11.79 6.55 -8.02
N GLY A 27 -12.54 5.50 -7.64
CA GLY A 27 -12.78 4.32 -8.47
C GLY A 27 -13.57 4.61 -9.77
N LEU A 28 -14.28 5.73 -9.83
CA LEU A 28 -14.94 6.26 -11.04
C LEU A 28 -13.98 7.14 -11.86
N ALA A 29 -13.22 8.03 -11.22
CA ALA A 29 -12.26 8.93 -11.88
C ALA A 29 -11.11 8.18 -12.57
N SER A 30 -10.59 7.12 -11.95
CA SER A 30 -9.52 6.27 -12.51
C SER A 30 -9.94 5.49 -13.77
N ARG A 31 -11.24 5.38 -14.08
CA ARG A 31 -11.73 4.65 -15.28
C ARG A 31 -11.43 5.34 -16.60
N ILE A 32 -11.09 6.63 -16.56
CA ILE A 32 -10.79 7.44 -17.75
C ILE A 32 -9.31 7.25 -18.16
N LEU A 33 -8.49 6.68 -17.29
CA LEU A 33 -7.07 6.44 -17.53
C LEU A 33 -6.82 5.15 -18.33
N SER A 34 -5.66 5.08 -18.98
CA SER A 34 -5.21 3.84 -19.62
C SER A 34 -5.14 2.70 -18.60
N THR A 35 -5.34 1.46 -19.03
CA THR A 35 -5.33 0.29 -18.13
C THR A 35 -4.02 0.17 -17.35
N GLY A 36 -2.88 0.48 -17.97
CA GLY A 36 -1.57 0.46 -17.30
C GLY A 36 -1.46 1.55 -16.22
N SER A 37 -1.73 2.80 -16.57
CA SER A 37 -1.69 3.92 -15.61
C SER A 37 -2.65 3.72 -14.44
N ARG A 38 -3.83 3.16 -14.73
CA ARG A 38 -4.81 2.82 -13.70
C ARG A 38 -4.29 1.79 -12.72
N GLN A 39 -3.67 0.70 -13.19
CA GLN A 39 -3.16 -0.33 -12.30
C GLN A 39 -2.08 0.21 -11.35
N HIS A 40 -1.20 1.09 -11.85
CA HIS A 40 -0.21 1.74 -10.99
C HIS A 40 -0.85 2.59 -9.89
N ILE A 41 -1.90 3.33 -10.22
CA ILE A 41 -2.66 4.13 -9.24
C ILE A 41 -3.35 3.24 -8.23
N ASP A 42 -4.00 2.15 -8.67
CA ASP A 42 -4.64 1.18 -7.77
C ASP A 42 -3.62 0.61 -6.76
N ASN A 43 -2.43 0.24 -7.25
CA ASN A 43 -1.34 -0.31 -6.42
C ASN A 43 -0.81 0.71 -5.39
N VAL A 44 -0.61 1.97 -5.79
CA VAL A 44 -0.17 3.05 -4.88
C VAL A 44 -1.24 3.38 -3.86
N TYR A 45 -2.49 3.57 -4.31
CA TYR A 45 -3.62 3.87 -3.43
C TYR A 45 -3.81 2.78 -2.38
N ALA A 46 -3.69 1.51 -2.76
CA ALA A 46 -3.89 0.40 -1.83
C ALA A 46 -2.84 0.38 -0.70
N LEU A 47 -1.57 0.70 -0.99
CA LEU A 47 -0.55 0.83 0.05
C LEU A 47 -0.88 2.00 1.00
N VAL A 48 -1.24 3.15 0.44
CA VAL A 48 -1.61 4.33 1.23
C VAL A 48 -2.79 4.01 2.16
N ARG A 49 -3.85 3.43 1.60
CA ARG A 49 -5.04 3.03 2.38
C ARG A 49 -4.68 2.01 3.46
N LEU A 50 -3.80 1.05 3.18
CA LEU A 50 -3.37 0.07 4.18
C LEU A 50 -2.64 0.74 5.36
N ALA A 51 -1.82 1.76 5.09
CA ALA A 51 -1.18 2.53 6.17
C ALA A 51 -2.20 3.36 6.97
N ASP A 52 -3.16 4.00 6.30
CA ASP A 52 -4.25 4.72 6.99
C ASP A 52 -4.99 3.78 7.95
N GLU A 53 -5.38 2.58 7.50
CA GLU A 53 -6.07 1.60 8.35
C GLU A 53 -5.24 1.16 9.58
N ILE A 54 -3.90 1.25 9.51
CA ILE A 54 -3.03 1.02 10.66
C ILE A 54 -3.04 2.21 11.62
N VAL A 55 -3.05 3.44 11.10
CA VAL A 55 -2.95 4.66 11.92
C VAL A 55 -4.29 5.03 12.56
N ASP A 56 -5.38 4.98 11.80
CA ASP A 56 -6.65 5.55 12.20
C ASP A 56 -7.91 4.73 11.94
N GLY A 57 -7.78 3.60 11.24
CA GLY A 57 -8.89 2.73 10.93
C GLY A 57 -8.90 1.44 11.74
N VAL A 58 -8.77 0.31 11.04
CA VAL A 58 -8.92 -1.04 11.58
C VAL A 58 -8.07 -1.33 12.81
N ALA A 59 -6.83 -0.81 12.94
CA ALA A 59 -6.01 -1.09 14.12
C ALA A 59 -6.66 -0.61 15.43
N VAL A 60 -7.27 0.59 15.39
CA VAL A 60 -7.99 1.15 16.54
C VAL A 60 -9.25 0.34 16.83
N GLU A 61 -10.02 0.00 15.79
CA GLU A 61 -11.23 -0.83 15.94
C GLU A 61 -10.94 -2.25 16.46
N ALA A 62 -9.77 -2.79 16.09
CA ALA A 62 -9.27 -4.08 16.57
C ALA A 62 -8.68 -4.01 18.00
N GLY A 63 -8.65 -2.83 18.62
CA GLY A 63 -8.22 -2.62 20.00
C GLY A 63 -6.69 -2.56 20.19
N LEU A 64 -5.93 -2.29 19.13
CA LEU A 64 -4.48 -2.05 19.27
C LEU A 64 -4.23 -0.72 19.97
N THR A 65 -3.21 -0.70 20.82
CA THR A 65 -2.66 0.53 21.36
C THR A 65 -1.92 1.32 20.26
N PRO A 66 -1.75 2.65 20.40
CA PRO A 66 -0.94 3.45 19.46
C PRO A 66 0.47 2.90 19.26
N LYS A 67 1.06 2.29 20.30
CA LYS A 67 2.36 1.63 20.22
C LYS A 67 2.34 0.40 19.33
N GLU A 68 1.32 -0.46 19.45
CA GLU A 68 1.18 -1.65 18.60
C GLU A 68 0.89 -1.27 17.15
N ALA A 69 0.08 -0.23 16.92
CA ALA A 69 -0.14 0.34 15.59
C ALA A 69 1.18 0.85 14.98
N GLY A 70 2.00 1.56 15.74
CA GLY A 70 3.34 1.99 15.32
C GLY A 70 4.25 0.82 14.92
N GLN A 71 4.21 -0.29 15.66
CA GLN A 71 4.97 -1.50 15.30
C GLN A 71 4.48 -2.14 13.99
N GLN A 72 3.17 -2.10 13.71
CA GLN A 72 2.64 -2.57 12.42
C GLN A 72 3.07 -1.65 11.28
N LEU A 73 3.09 -0.33 11.50
CA LEU A 73 3.52 0.65 10.51
C LEU A 73 5.01 0.49 10.18
N ASP A 74 5.87 0.29 11.18
CA ASP A 74 7.31 0.03 11.00
C ASP A 74 7.54 -1.28 10.22
N ALA A 75 6.75 -2.33 10.51
CA ALA A 75 6.81 -3.60 9.79
C ALA A 75 6.38 -3.44 8.33
N LEU A 76 5.32 -2.66 8.08
CA LEU A 76 4.84 -2.35 6.72
C LEU A 76 5.89 -1.55 5.93
N GLU A 77 6.51 -0.55 6.56
CA GLU A 77 7.58 0.26 5.96
C GLU A 77 8.78 -0.62 5.57
N SER A 78 9.25 -1.46 6.48
CA SER A 78 10.38 -2.37 6.24
C SER A 78 10.10 -3.36 5.10
N ASP A 79 8.90 -3.98 5.09
CA ASP A 79 8.50 -4.89 4.03
C ASP A 79 8.38 -4.17 2.67
N THR A 80 7.90 -2.93 2.67
CA THR A 80 7.80 -2.09 1.47
C THR A 80 9.17 -1.85 0.85
N TYR A 81 10.17 -1.40 1.64
CA TYR A 81 11.52 -1.21 1.13
C TYR A 81 12.13 -2.49 0.59
N ARG A 82 12.01 -3.60 1.35
CA ARG A 82 12.52 -4.89 0.91
C ARG A 82 11.86 -5.34 -0.39
N ALA A 83 10.56 -5.13 -0.55
CA ALA A 83 9.82 -5.52 -1.75
C ALA A 83 10.19 -4.65 -2.96
N MET A 84 10.42 -3.35 -2.78
CA MET A 84 10.90 -2.46 -3.84
C MET A 84 12.25 -2.96 -4.40
N GLU A 85 13.15 -3.42 -3.53
CA GLU A 85 14.47 -3.95 -3.92
C GLU A 85 14.40 -5.36 -4.54
N THR A 86 13.62 -6.25 -3.93
CA THR A 86 13.60 -7.69 -4.29
C THR A 86 12.54 -8.05 -5.34
N GLY A 87 11.52 -7.20 -5.50
CA GLY A 87 10.33 -7.50 -6.30
C GLY A 87 9.38 -8.49 -5.64
N TYR A 88 9.50 -8.75 -4.33
CA TYR A 88 8.69 -9.76 -3.64
C TYR A 88 8.29 -9.36 -2.21
N SER A 89 7.03 -9.59 -1.86
CA SER A 89 6.52 -9.58 -0.50
C SER A 89 5.42 -10.64 -0.36
N THR A 90 5.29 -11.21 0.83
CA THR A 90 4.17 -12.07 1.22
C THR A 90 2.87 -11.30 1.43
N ASN A 91 2.94 -9.99 1.66
CA ASN A 91 1.79 -9.10 1.67
C ASN A 91 1.45 -8.71 0.22
N LEU A 92 0.24 -9.08 -0.22
CA LEU A 92 -0.22 -8.84 -1.60
C LEU A 92 -0.28 -7.35 -1.96
N ILE A 93 -0.60 -6.47 -1.02
CA ILE A 93 -0.67 -5.02 -1.27
C ILE A 93 0.74 -4.44 -1.44
N VAL A 94 1.66 -4.81 -0.55
CA VAL A 94 3.08 -4.42 -0.66
C VAL A 94 3.70 -4.95 -1.94
N HIS A 95 3.39 -6.20 -2.32
CA HIS A 95 3.86 -6.78 -3.56
C HIS A 95 3.35 -6.01 -4.79
N ALA A 96 2.07 -5.67 -4.84
CA ALA A 96 1.48 -4.88 -5.92
C ALA A 96 2.14 -3.49 -6.03
N PHE A 97 2.34 -2.81 -4.89
CA PHE A 97 3.07 -1.55 -4.84
C PHE A 97 4.50 -1.70 -5.38
N ALA A 98 5.23 -2.74 -4.96
CA ALA A 98 6.60 -2.98 -5.40
C ALA A 98 6.71 -3.21 -6.91
N LEU A 99 5.72 -3.84 -7.55
CA LEU A 99 5.66 -3.95 -9.02
C LEU A 99 5.62 -2.56 -9.66
N THR A 100 4.72 -1.69 -9.19
CA THR A 100 4.65 -0.30 -9.67
C THR A 100 5.94 0.46 -9.38
N ALA A 101 6.45 0.40 -8.15
CA ALA A 101 7.63 1.14 -7.74
C ALA A 101 8.85 0.82 -8.62
N ARG A 102 9.02 -0.45 -8.99
CA ARG A 102 10.11 -0.89 -9.87
C ARG A 102 9.88 -0.51 -11.33
N ASP A 103 8.65 -0.58 -11.80
CA ASP A 103 8.30 -0.26 -13.20
C ASP A 103 8.42 1.25 -13.49
N VAL A 104 7.98 2.10 -12.56
CA VAL A 104 7.98 3.57 -12.72
C VAL A 104 9.08 4.27 -11.91
N ASN A 105 10.01 3.50 -11.34
CA ASN A 105 11.19 3.98 -10.63
C ASN A 105 10.89 4.86 -9.38
N ILE A 106 9.86 4.51 -8.60
CA ILE A 106 9.64 5.12 -7.28
C ILE A 106 10.79 4.68 -6.36
N GLN A 107 11.48 5.66 -5.79
CA GLN A 107 12.62 5.45 -4.92
C GLN A 107 12.26 5.65 -3.45
N LYS A 108 13.13 5.18 -2.55
CA LYS A 108 12.94 5.25 -1.10
C LYS A 108 12.72 6.68 -0.59
N ASP A 109 13.38 7.66 -1.18
CA ASP A 109 13.26 9.09 -0.84
C ASP A 109 11.84 9.66 -1.05
N ILE A 110 11.02 9.04 -1.89
CA ILE A 110 9.60 9.37 -2.05
C ILE A 110 8.73 8.67 -1.00
N VAL A 111 9.10 7.44 -0.62
CA VAL A 111 8.30 6.58 0.26
C VAL A 111 8.54 6.88 1.75
N GLU A 112 9.76 7.26 2.13
CA GLU A 112 10.15 7.55 3.51
C GLU A 112 9.41 8.77 4.12
N PRO A 113 9.21 9.88 3.38
CA PRO A 113 8.39 10.99 3.87
C PRO A 113 6.94 10.58 4.15
N PHE A 114 6.39 9.67 3.34
CA PHE A 114 5.02 9.16 3.53
C PHE A 114 4.88 8.40 4.85
N PHE A 115 5.73 7.40 5.11
CA PHE A 115 5.69 6.66 6.38
C PHE A 115 6.04 7.54 7.58
N THR A 116 6.90 8.54 7.39
CA THR A 116 7.20 9.53 8.44
C THR A 116 5.97 10.36 8.80
N SER A 117 5.18 10.81 7.82
CA SER A 117 3.90 11.48 8.06
C SER A 117 2.95 10.58 8.85
N MET A 118 2.79 9.32 8.43
CA MET A 118 1.91 8.36 9.10
C MET A 118 2.30 8.11 10.57
N ARG A 119 3.62 8.08 10.86
CA ARG A 119 4.12 7.97 12.25
C ARG A 119 3.79 9.21 13.10
N MET A 120 3.77 10.41 12.52
CA MET A 120 3.39 11.63 13.24
C MET A 120 1.90 11.62 13.62
N ASP A 121 1.05 11.13 12.72
CA ASP A 121 -0.40 11.02 12.95
C ASP A 121 -0.77 10.04 14.08
N LEU A 122 0.09 9.06 14.38
CA LEU A 122 -0.04 8.18 15.55
C LEU A 122 0.24 8.92 16.87
N THR A 123 1.16 9.87 16.89
CA THR A 123 1.58 10.59 18.10
C THR A 123 0.66 11.74 18.48
N ASP A 124 0.06 12.40 17.50
CA ASP A 124 -0.88 13.52 17.73
C ASP A 124 -2.21 13.08 18.37
N ARG A 125 -2.41 11.76 18.56
CA ARG A 125 -3.61 11.14 19.14
C ARG A 125 -3.39 10.54 20.54
N VAL A 126 -2.20 10.69 21.12
CA VAL A 126 -1.86 10.22 22.49
C VAL A 126 -2.09 11.31 23.53
#